data_AF-A0A382RGB4-F1
#
_entry.id   AF-A0A382RGB4-F1
#
_cell.length_a   1.000
_cell.length_b   1.000
_cell.length_c   1.000
_cell.angle_alpha   90.00
_cell.angle_beta   90.00
_cell.angle_gamma   90.00
#
_symmetry.space_group_name_H-M   'P 1'
#
loop_
_entity.id
_entity.type
_entity.pdbx_description
1 polymer ?
#
loop_
_entity_poly.entity_id
_entity_poly.type
_entity_poly.pdbx_seq_one_letter_code
_entity_poly.pdbx_strand_id
1 'polypeptide(L)'
;KTALLKAFKEYHGLPYDFDFDFVDEHKIVCSELIYRAYSEMLEFDWETVVGKEVVSPLSIARRFKRELGSDKAQFEFVMFLDKPPGETRARFASISECCKSVDRPKAFNE
;
A
#
# COMPACT_ATOMS: atom_id res chain seq x y z
N LYS A 1 -8.24 -6.96 -15.87
CA LYS A 1 -9.61 -7.36 -15.45
C LYS A 1 -9.61 -8.54 -14.46
N THR A 2 -8.66 -9.47 -14.57
CA THR A 2 -8.58 -10.66 -13.70
C THR A 2 -8.40 -10.34 -12.21
N ALA A 3 -7.50 -9.44 -11.84
CA ALA A 3 -7.24 -9.09 -10.43
C ALA A 3 -8.47 -8.54 -9.67
N LEU A 4 -9.24 -7.63 -10.29
CA LEU A 4 -10.46 -7.09 -9.68
C LEU A 4 -11.51 -8.18 -9.48
N LEU A 5 -11.70 -9.07 -10.47
CA LEU A 5 -12.63 -10.19 -10.32
C LEU A 5 -12.19 -11.16 -9.22
N LYS A 6 -10.88 -11.43 -9.11
CA LYS A 6 -10.30 -12.22 -8.03
C LYS A 6 -10.61 -11.59 -6.67
N ALA A 7 -10.34 -10.29 -6.52
CA ALA A 7 -10.61 -9.55 -5.29
C ALA A 7 -12.07 -9.67 -4.84
N PHE A 8 -13.02 -9.47 -5.76
CA PHE A 8 -14.44 -9.59 -5.45
C PHE A 8 -14.92 -11.02 -5.21
N LYS A 9 -14.36 -12.02 -5.90
CA LYS A 9 -14.79 -13.41 -5.74
C LYS A 9 -14.24 -14.07 -4.48
N GLU A 10 -12.98 -13.78 -4.12
CA GLU A 10 -12.28 -14.50 -3.06
C GLU A 10 -12.25 -13.76 -1.73
N TYR A 11 -12.22 -12.42 -1.74
CA TYR A 11 -11.96 -11.64 -0.51
C TYR A 11 -13.12 -10.71 -0.13
N HIS A 12 -14.16 -10.60 -0.97
CA HIS A 12 -15.35 -9.81 -0.63
C HIS A 12 -16.09 -10.43 0.57
N GLY A 13 -16.40 -9.60 1.55
CA GLY A 13 -17.07 -10.01 2.78
C GLY A 13 -16.13 -10.42 3.91
N LEU A 14 -14.81 -10.51 3.66
CA LEU A 14 -13.85 -10.65 4.74
C LEU A 14 -13.81 -9.36 5.59
N PRO A 15 -13.78 -9.47 6.92
CA PRO A 15 -13.57 -8.33 7.80
C PRO A 15 -12.19 -7.68 7.58
N TYR A 16 -12.12 -6.37 7.76
CA TYR A 16 -10.85 -5.64 7.75
C TYR A 16 -10.10 -5.89 9.06
N ASP A 17 -8.80 -6.15 8.97
CA ASP A 17 -7.96 -6.30 10.15
C ASP A 17 -7.42 -4.94 10.62
N PHE A 18 -8.01 -4.40 11.68
CA PHE A 18 -7.53 -3.19 12.34
C PHE A 18 -6.46 -3.45 13.40
N ASP A 19 -6.28 -4.71 13.81
CA ASP A 19 -5.31 -5.11 14.83
C ASP A 19 -3.94 -5.40 14.22
N PHE A 20 -3.86 -5.46 12.88
CA PHE A 20 -2.66 -5.84 12.13
C PHE A 20 -2.10 -7.20 12.61
N ASP A 21 -3.00 -8.13 12.94
CA ASP A 21 -2.62 -9.50 13.25
C ASP A 21 -2.52 -10.33 11.98
N PHE A 22 -1.35 -10.25 11.35
CA PHE A 22 -1.03 -11.03 10.15
C PHE A 22 -0.97 -12.57 10.35
N VAL A 23 -1.43 -13.11 11.49
CA VAL A 23 -1.65 -14.56 11.70
C VAL A 23 -3.12 -14.93 11.42
N ASP A 24 -4.06 -14.02 11.65
CA ASP A 24 -5.49 -14.29 11.43
C ASP A 24 -5.84 -14.26 9.94
N GLU A 25 -5.89 -15.44 9.32
CA GLU A 25 -6.22 -15.59 7.90
C GLU A 25 -7.69 -15.25 7.56
N HIS A 26 -8.55 -15.00 8.58
CA HIS A 26 -9.96 -14.67 8.38
C HIS A 26 -10.23 -13.18 8.25
N LYS A 27 -9.24 -12.32 8.50
CA LYS A 27 -9.30 -10.88 8.25
C LYS A 27 -8.30 -10.51 7.15
N ILE A 28 -8.42 -9.29 6.61
CA ILE A 28 -7.50 -8.80 5.57
C ILE A 28 -7.13 -7.34 5.79
N VAL A 29 -5.85 -7.02 5.58
CA VAL A 29 -5.36 -5.62 5.54
C VAL A 29 -5.33 -5.06 4.11
N CYS A 30 -5.30 -3.73 3.98
CA CYS A 30 -5.42 -3.04 2.69
C CYS A 30 -4.34 -3.45 1.66
N SER A 31 -3.07 -3.55 2.05
CA SER A 31 -1.99 -3.94 1.13
C SER A 31 -1.97 -5.42 0.82
N GLU A 32 -2.44 -6.26 1.73
CA GLU A 32 -2.57 -7.69 1.51
C GLU A 32 -3.63 -8.01 0.44
N LEU A 33 -4.77 -7.29 0.45
CA LEU A 33 -5.76 -7.40 -0.61
C LEU A 33 -5.15 -7.11 -1.98
N ILE A 34 -4.33 -6.06 -2.09
CA ILE A 34 -3.63 -5.72 -3.32
C ILE A 34 -2.66 -6.83 -3.71
N TYR A 35 -1.83 -7.30 -2.79
CA TYR A 35 -0.90 -8.40 -3.05
C TYR A 35 -1.62 -9.66 -3.52
N ARG A 36 -2.60 -10.18 -2.75
CA ARG A 36 -3.31 -11.42 -3.08
C ARG A 36 -4.05 -11.34 -4.43
N ALA A 37 -4.58 -10.16 -4.77
CA ALA A 37 -5.28 -9.95 -6.04
C ALA A 37 -4.34 -9.79 -7.25
N TYR A 38 -3.13 -9.24 -7.05
CA TYR A 38 -2.22 -8.85 -8.14
C TYR A 38 -0.88 -9.61 -8.17
N SER A 39 -0.59 -10.55 -7.26
CA SER A 39 0.73 -11.20 -7.13
C SER A 39 1.22 -11.94 -8.37
N GLU A 40 0.32 -12.39 -9.24
CA GLU A 40 0.66 -13.01 -10.53
C GLU A 40 0.90 -11.99 -11.66
N MET A 41 0.61 -10.71 -11.40
CA MET A 41 0.62 -9.63 -12.39
C MET A 41 1.64 -8.54 -12.06
N LEU A 42 1.93 -8.32 -10.79
CA LEU A 42 2.82 -7.28 -10.27
C LEU A 42 3.84 -7.90 -9.32
N GLU A 43 5.05 -7.36 -9.37
CA GLU A 43 6.09 -7.64 -8.40
C GLU A 43 5.95 -6.73 -7.17
N PHE A 44 6.19 -7.29 -5.99
CA PHE A 44 6.09 -6.60 -4.70
C PHE A 44 7.38 -6.74 -3.91
N ASP A 45 7.73 -5.68 -3.19
CA ASP A 45 8.85 -5.68 -2.26
C ASP A 45 8.34 -6.11 -0.87
N TRP A 46 8.99 -7.09 -0.26
CA TRP A 46 8.66 -7.56 1.08
C TRP A 46 9.47 -6.81 2.13
N GLU A 47 8.88 -6.58 3.30
CA GLU A 47 9.58 -6.03 4.46
C GLU A 47 9.11 -6.67 5.77
N THR A 48 10.00 -6.68 6.76
CA THR A 48 9.66 -7.12 8.11
C THR A 48 8.98 -5.99 8.88
N VAL A 49 7.74 -6.20 9.32
CA VAL A 49 6.99 -5.30 10.21
C VAL A 49 6.62 -6.07 11.47
N VAL A 50 7.10 -5.60 12.64
CA VAL A 50 6.86 -6.25 13.94
C VAL A 50 7.19 -7.76 13.91
N GLY A 51 8.29 -8.11 13.26
CA GLY A 51 8.78 -9.50 13.16
C GLY A 51 8.05 -10.40 12.14
N LYS A 52 7.13 -9.86 11.35
CA LYS A 52 6.42 -10.60 10.28
C LYS A 52 6.79 -10.05 8.91
N GLU A 53 6.97 -10.94 7.93
CA GLU A 53 7.21 -10.58 6.53
C GLU A 53 5.89 -10.17 5.86
N VAL A 54 5.82 -8.94 5.36
CA VAL A 54 4.60 -8.38 4.76
C VAL A 54 4.90 -7.55 3.52
N VAL A 55 3.93 -7.48 2.61
CA VAL A 55 3.84 -6.41 1.62
C VAL A 55 3.10 -5.25 2.27
N SER A 56 3.82 -4.21 2.67
CA SER A 56 3.22 -3.03 3.33
C SER A 56 2.76 -1.98 2.32
N PRO A 57 1.83 -1.07 2.69
CA PRO A 57 1.49 0.07 1.84
C PRO A 57 2.72 0.93 1.48
N LEU A 58 3.69 1.03 2.41
CA LEU A 58 4.90 1.80 2.16
C LEU A 58 5.85 1.11 1.18
N SER A 59 5.97 -0.22 1.23
CA SER A 59 6.78 -0.97 0.27
C SER A 59 6.30 -0.72 -1.17
N ILE A 60 4.98 -0.72 -1.38
CA ILE A 60 4.33 -0.39 -2.66
C ILE A 60 4.65 1.05 -3.07
N ALA A 61 4.52 2.02 -2.15
CA ALA A 61 4.82 3.42 -2.44
C ALA A 61 6.31 3.69 -2.74
N ARG A 62 7.23 2.99 -2.05
CA ARG A 62 8.67 3.05 -2.34
C ARG A 62 8.98 2.50 -3.74
N ARG A 63 8.33 1.40 -4.12
CA ARG A 63 8.45 0.84 -5.47
C ARG A 63 7.97 1.81 -6.54
N PHE A 64 6.76 2.37 -6.35
CA PHE A 64 6.23 3.43 -7.23
C PHE A 64 7.24 4.58 -7.38
N LYS A 65 7.77 5.11 -6.28
CA LYS A 65 8.77 6.19 -6.29
C LYS A 65 10.03 5.77 -7.05
N ARG A 66 10.52 4.55 -6.83
CA ARG A 66 11.76 4.03 -7.45
C ARG A 66 11.65 3.85 -8.96
N GLU A 67 10.48 3.42 -9.43
CA GLU A 67 10.25 3.13 -10.85
C GLU A 67 9.65 4.31 -11.61
N LEU A 68 9.34 5.42 -10.93
CA LEU A 68 8.68 6.58 -11.54
C LEU A 68 9.45 7.10 -12.77
N GLY A 69 8.75 7.15 -13.91
CA GLY A 69 9.32 7.63 -15.18
C GLY A 69 10.24 6.62 -15.89
N SER A 70 10.35 5.40 -15.38
CA SER A 70 11.09 4.31 -16.05
C SER A 70 10.17 3.43 -16.90
N ASP A 71 10.78 2.66 -17.80
CA ASP A 71 10.13 1.59 -18.58
C ASP A 71 9.67 0.41 -17.71
N LYS A 72 10.12 0.35 -16.46
CA LYS A 72 9.78 -0.67 -15.46
C LYS A 72 8.64 -0.25 -14.52
N ALA A 73 8.04 0.93 -14.72
CA ALA A 73 6.97 1.42 -13.86
C ALA A 73 5.75 0.48 -13.86
N GLN A 74 5.47 -0.13 -12.70
CA GLN A 74 4.26 -0.95 -12.51
C GLN A 74 3.04 -0.13 -12.08
N PHE A 75 3.26 1.08 -11.56
CA PHE A 75 2.22 1.92 -10.95
C PHE A 75 2.17 3.29 -11.62
N GLU A 76 0.96 3.82 -11.77
CA GLU A 76 0.68 5.17 -12.26
C GLU A 76 0.13 6.04 -11.14
N PHE A 77 0.53 7.32 -11.12
CA PHE A 77 -0.05 8.28 -10.19
C PHE A 77 -1.46 8.65 -10.63
N VAL A 78 -2.45 8.35 -9.79
CA VAL A 78 -3.84 8.78 -9.99
C VAL A 78 -4.17 9.96 -9.07
N MET A 79 -3.89 9.81 -7.77
CA MET A 79 -4.27 10.78 -6.74
C MET A 79 -3.45 10.55 -5.47
N PHE A 80 -3.14 11.64 -4.75
CA PHE A 80 -2.56 11.56 -3.41
C PHE A 80 -3.20 12.57 -2.48
N LEU A 81 -3.62 12.08 -1.31
CA LEU A 81 -4.07 12.88 -0.19
C LEU A 81 -2.97 12.90 0.85
N ASP A 82 -2.47 14.09 1.12
CA ASP A 82 -1.34 14.31 2.02
C ASP A 82 -1.80 15.00 3.30
N LYS A 83 -1.35 14.48 4.46
CA LYS A 83 -1.42 15.17 5.75
C LYS A 83 0.00 15.41 6.24
N PRO A 84 0.57 16.61 6.01
CA PRO A 84 1.87 16.97 6.57
C PRO A 84 1.88 16.88 8.12
N PRO A 85 3.06 16.71 8.75
CA PRO A 85 3.18 16.75 10.20
C PRO A 85 2.61 18.04 10.79
N GLY A 86 1.85 17.93 11.88
CA GLY A 86 1.19 19.06 12.54
C GLY A 86 -0.13 19.52 11.90
N GLU A 87 -0.49 19.01 10.72
CA GLU A 87 -1.77 19.31 10.08
C GLU A 87 -2.89 18.39 10.59
N THR A 88 -4.11 18.91 10.65
CA THR A 88 -5.30 18.18 11.11
C THR A 88 -6.18 17.66 9.98
N ARG A 89 -5.92 18.07 8.73
CA ARG A 89 -6.71 17.68 7.56
C ARG A 89 -5.79 17.27 6.41
N ALA A 90 -6.18 16.22 5.70
CA ALA A 90 -5.54 15.85 4.45
C ALA A 90 -5.93 16.81 3.33
N ARG A 91 -5.03 17.02 2.38
CA ARG A 91 -5.23 17.82 1.17
C ARG A 91 -4.79 17.06 -0.07
N PHE A 92 -5.36 17.39 -1.22
CA PHE A 92 -4.78 16.93 -2.48
C PHE A 92 -3.36 17.47 -2.63
N ALA A 93 -2.46 16.61 -3.07
CA ALA A 93 -1.06 16.96 -3.26
C ALA A 93 -0.51 16.34 -4.55
N SER A 94 0.57 16.93 -5.03
CA SER A 94 1.21 16.54 -6.29
C SER A 94 1.95 15.20 -6.18
N ILE A 95 2.28 14.62 -7.33
CA ILE A 95 3.18 13.46 -7.42
C ILE A 95 4.54 13.72 -6.76
N SER A 96 5.08 14.94 -6.87
CA SER A 96 6.34 15.31 -6.21
C SER A 96 6.22 15.25 -4.68
N GLU A 97 5.11 15.72 -4.14
CA GLU A 97 4.84 15.66 -2.69
C GLU A 97 4.57 14.23 -2.21
N CYS A 98 3.93 13.40 -3.03
CA CYS A 98 3.78 11.97 -2.78
C CYS A 98 5.15 11.27 -2.69
N CYS A 99 6.05 11.50 -3.65
CA CYS A 99 7.39 10.93 -3.60
C CYS A 99 8.19 11.39 -2.38
N LYS A 100 8.01 12.64 -1.94
CA LYS A 100 8.63 13.15 -0.71
C LYS A 100 8.01 12.53 0.55
N SER A 101 6.73 12.17 0.53
CA SER A 101 6.05 11.60 1.71
C SER A 101 6.57 10.22 2.08
N VAL A 102 7.05 9.46 1.09
CA VAL A 102 7.62 8.11 1.26
C VAL A 102 8.81 8.10 2.23
N ASP A 103 9.58 9.18 2.31
CA ASP A 103 10.78 9.26 3.15
C ASP A 103 10.55 10.02 4.47
N ARG A 104 9.31 10.46 4.75
CA ARG A 104 9.06 11.19 6.00
C ARG A 104 9.32 10.30 7.21
N PRO A 105 9.91 10.85 8.29
CA PRO A 105 10.03 10.15 9.55
C PRO A 105 8.66 9.63 9.98
N LYS A 106 8.60 8.34 10.31
CA LYS A 106 7.39 7.75 10.87
C LYS A 106 7.35 8.05 12.36
N ALA A 107 6.32 8.76 12.79
CA ALA A 107 5.88 8.65 14.17
C ALA A 107 5.13 7.32 14.32
N PHE A 108 5.47 6.54 15.33
CA PHE A 108 4.66 5.38 15.72
C PHE A 108 3.36 5.97 16.30
N ASN A 109 2.21 5.74 15.67
CA ASN A 109 0.86 6.24 16.02
C ASN A 109 0.44 7.64 15.53
N GLU A 110 0.77 8.03 14.30
CA GLU A 110 0.05 9.13 13.60
C GLU A 110 -0.88 8.64 12.49
#